data_AF-A0A089PHQ8-F1
#
_entry.id   AF-A0A089PHQ8-F1
#
_cell.length_a   1.000
_cell.length_b   1.000
_cell.length_c   1.000
_cell.angle_alpha   90.00
_cell.angle_beta   90.00
_cell.angle_gamma   90.00
#
_symmetry.space_group_name_H-M   'P 1'
#
loop_
_entity.id
_entity.type
_entity.pdbx_description
1 polymer ?
#
loop_
_entity_poly.entity_id
_entity_poly.type
_entity_poly.pdbx_seq_one_letter_code
_entity_poly.pdbx_strand_id
1 'polypeptide(L)'
;MKIVFFDPVHWDYSPVTPYQKPLGGTQSAVCYLSTALSELGHQVYLINNISNSKEINGVNCLNVRSNDEYLKEIINSSDICIVIALPSLVNGLKSLFTGKVKFFLWCQHSYNQPVLESLYSSEVKKSWDGYIFVSNWQRDKFCSVFALEKNKTFILRNAISPLIYNLFDKKESISKSKKLEDTIFYSSTPFRGLDILIDVFPSIKKKLPKVKLKVFSCLKTYQIDKDNDNYLYLYKQCEAMNGVEYIGSLSQSELAPHLKKASILAYPNSFEETSCISVMEALASGCAVVTSELGALPETSSGFASLVKGKPGSDQYKKNFIDEIDKTYKLFKGDDCFLDRKLRNQVDYFLLNNNWERRAQELIEIIQDY
;
A
#
# COMPACT_ATOMS: atom_id res chain seq x y z
N MET A 1 26.47 1.04 2.45
CA MET A 1 25.95 2.33 1.98
C MET A 1 25.27 3.06 3.14
N LYS A 2 25.31 4.38 3.12
CA LYS A 2 24.54 5.27 3.97
C LYS A 2 23.37 5.83 3.16
N ILE A 3 22.15 5.43 3.54
CA ILE A 3 20.91 5.70 2.79
C ILE A 3 20.00 6.58 3.64
N VAL A 4 19.51 7.67 3.05
CA VAL A 4 18.56 8.57 3.69
C VAL A 4 17.19 8.42 3.03
N PHE A 5 16.15 8.20 3.82
CA PHE A 5 14.77 8.45 3.43
C PHE A 5 14.33 9.80 3.97
N PHE A 6 13.89 10.69 3.09
CA PHE A 6 13.42 12.03 3.45
C PHE A 6 11.92 12.15 3.16
N ASP A 7 11.11 12.23 4.22
CA ASP A 7 9.65 12.30 4.14
C ASP A 7 9.08 13.37 5.10
N PRO A 8 8.93 14.63 4.64
CA PRO A 8 8.51 15.73 5.50
C PRO A 8 6.98 15.82 5.65
N VAL A 9 6.24 14.70 5.53
CA VAL A 9 4.82 14.66 5.91
C VAL A 9 4.63 15.18 7.33
N HIS A 10 3.53 15.89 7.56
CA HIS A 10 3.31 16.69 8.77
C HIS A 10 2.99 15.88 10.04
N TRP A 11 3.05 14.55 9.98
CA TRP A 11 2.74 13.67 11.11
C TRP A 11 3.91 12.79 11.53
N ASP A 12 3.86 12.37 12.78
CA ASP A 12 4.85 11.50 13.41
C ASP A 12 4.63 10.03 13.02
N TYR A 13 5.68 9.43 12.45
CA TYR A 13 5.77 7.98 12.29
C TYR A 13 7.21 7.48 12.40
N SER A 14 7.33 6.17 12.62
CA SER A 14 8.58 5.43 12.79
C SER A 14 8.41 3.98 12.33
N PRO A 15 9.49 3.18 12.22
CA PRO A 15 9.40 1.77 11.81
C PRO A 15 8.41 0.91 12.61
N VAL A 16 8.13 1.25 13.87
CA VAL A 16 7.16 0.53 14.71
C VAL A 16 5.71 0.97 14.50
N THR A 17 5.49 2.14 13.90
CA THR A 17 4.17 2.78 13.78
C THR A 17 3.11 1.90 13.10
N PRO A 18 3.38 1.24 11.95
CA PRO A 18 2.39 0.40 11.28
C PRO A 18 1.81 -0.71 12.17
N TYR A 19 2.59 -1.19 13.14
CA TYR A 19 2.20 -2.27 14.06
C TYR A 19 1.36 -1.76 15.25
N GLN A 20 1.35 -0.45 15.51
CA GLN A 20 0.74 0.13 16.71
C GLN A 20 -0.47 1.02 16.41
N LYS A 21 -0.49 1.66 15.25
CA LYS A 21 -1.59 2.54 14.82
C LYS A 21 -1.80 2.46 13.31
N PRO A 22 -2.98 2.86 12.80
CA PRO A 22 -3.21 2.96 11.36
C PRO A 22 -2.19 3.91 10.70
N LEU A 23 -1.63 3.49 9.56
CA LEU A 23 -0.68 4.27 8.77
C LEU A 23 -0.93 4.06 7.29
N GLY A 24 -0.80 5.13 6.49
CA GLY A 24 -0.93 5.06 5.04
C GLY A 24 0.12 4.15 4.39
N GLY A 25 -0.25 3.56 3.25
CA GLY A 25 0.60 2.57 2.55
C GLY A 25 2.00 3.09 2.19
N THR A 26 2.14 4.36 1.81
CA THR A 26 3.43 4.99 1.52
C THR A 26 4.35 4.96 2.74
N GLN A 27 3.90 5.48 3.88
CA GLN A 27 4.72 5.52 5.09
C GLN A 27 4.95 4.12 5.66
N SER A 28 3.98 3.19 5.56
CA SER A 28 4.21 1.79 5.93
C SER A 28 5.31 1.16 5.06
N ALA A 29 5.32 1.42 3.75
CA ALA A 29 6.38 0.95 2.86
C ALA A 29 7.76 1.51 3.25
N VAL A 30 7.84 2.80 3.61
CA VAL A 30 9.08 3.41 4.12
C VAL A 30 9.54 2.72 5.40
N CYS A 31 8.63 2.48 6.35
CA CYS A 31 8.93 1.77 7.60
C CYS A 31 9.54 0.39 7.34
N TYR A 32 8.91 -0.40 6.48
CA TYR A 32 9.35 -1.77 6.24
C TYR A 32 10.63 -1.85 5.40
N LEU A 33 10.74 -1.04 4.35
CA LEU A 33 11.92 -1.03 3.49
C LEU A 33 13.16 -0.52 4.24
N SER A 34 13.01 0.54 5.05
CA SER A 34 14.14 1.07 5.83
C SER A 34 14.65 0.06 6.86
N THR A 35 13.76 -0.67 7.54
CA THR A 35 14.15 -1.76 8.44
C THR A 35 14.85 -2.88 7.67
N ALA A 36 14.30 -3.34 6.54
CA ALA A 36 14.90 -4.41 5.75
C ALA A 36 16.30 -4.03 5.22
N LEU A 37 16.51 -2.78 4.78
CA LEU A 37 17.85 -2.28 4.40
C LEU A 37 18.82 -2.27 5.58
N SER A 38 18.35 -1.91 6.78
CA SER A 38 19.17 -1.96 7.99
C SER A 38 19.56 -3.40 8.34
N GLU A 39 18.65 -4.37 8.18
CA GLU A 39 18.91 -5.79 8.40
C GLU A 39 19.91 -6.36 7.39
N LEU A 40 19.99 -5.80 6.17
CA LEU A 40 21.05 -6.09 5.20
C LEU A 40 22.41 -5.42 5.54
N GLY A 41 22.51 -4.72 6.67
CA GLY A 41 23.75 -4.11 7.14
C GLY A 41 24.05 -2.73 6.59
N HIS A 42 23.06 -2.04 6.00
CA HIS A 42 23.21 -0.65 5.57
C HIS A 42 22.93 0.34 6.70
N GLN A 43 23.56 1.52 6.63
CA GLN A 43 23.30 2.58 7.58
C GLN A 43 22.11 3.40 7.08
N VAL A 44 20.95 3.27 7.73
CA VAL A 44 19.69 3.86 7.25
C VAL A 44 19.24 4.99 8.16
N TYR A 45 18.87 6.11 7.55
CA TYR A 45 18.28 7.27 8.21
C TYR A 45 16.86 7.50 7.68
N LEU A 46 15.92 7.76 8.59
CA LEU A 46 14.57 8.21 8.27
C LEU A 46 14.40 9.63 8.83
N ILE A 47 14.37 10.62 7.95
CA ILE A 47 14.20 12.04 8.30
C ILE A 47 12.75 12.43 8.01
N ASN A 48 11.97 12.69 9.06
CA ASN A 48 10.55 13.04 8.99
C ASN A 48 10.13 13.91 10.19
N ASN A 49 8.83 14.16 10.41
CA ASN A 49 8.35 14.92 11.59
C ASN A 49 8.20 14.04 12.87
N ILE A 50 9.09 13.06 13.10
CA ILE A 50 9.10 12.27 14.36
C ILE A 50 9.32 13.16 15.58
N SER A 51 8.53 13.00 16.64
CA SER A 51 8.59 13.89 17.81
C SER A 51 9.91 13.78 18.56
N ASN A 52 10.48 12.58 18.64
CA ASN A 52 11.73 12.30 19.34
C ASN A 52 12.67 11.53 18.43
N SER A 53 13.80 12.15 18.06
CA SER A 53 14.86 11.48 17.30
C SER A 53 15.43 10.31 18.10
N LYS A 54 15.49 9.11 17.51
CA LYS A 54 16.05 7.90 18.12
C LYS A 54 16.27 6.80 17.08
N GLU A 55 17.10 5.83 17.42
CA GLU A 55 17.21 4.60 16.64
C GLU A 55 16.05 3.64 16.96
N ILE A 56 15.42 3.09 15.92
CA ILE A 56 14.31 2.14 16.02
C ILE A 56 14.50 1.06 14.96
N ASN A 57 14.58 -0.20 15.37
CA ASN A 57 14.82 -1.34 14.48
C ASN A 57 16.04 -1.13 13.55
N GLY A 58 17.14 -0.60 14.10
CA GLY A 58 18.37 -0.27 13.34
C GLY A 58 18.29 0.99 12.47
N VAL A 59 17.11 1.62 12.35
CA VAL A 59 16.92 2.83 11.54
C VAL A 59 17.07 4.08 12.43
N ASN A 60 17.96 4.97 12.03
CA ASN A 60 18.16 6.26 12.69
C ASN A 60 17.03 7.23 12.31
N CYS A 61 16.02 7.38 13.17
CA CYS A 61 14.88 8.26 12.93
C CYS A 61 15.20 9.66 13.47
N LEU A 62 15.19 10.67 12.60
CA LEU A 62 15.55 12.05 12.92
C LEU A 62 14.40 13.00 12.63
N ASN A 63 14.15 13.93 13.55
CA ASN A 63 13.20 15.01 13.34
C ASN A 63 13.74 15.98 12.28
N VAL A 64 12.95 16.26 11.23
CA VAL A 64 13.30 17.18 10.13
C VAL A 64 13.49 18.63 10.58
N ARG A 65 13.00 18.98 11.78
CA ARG A 65 13.16 20.30 12.43
C ARG A 65 14.29 20.30 13.48
N SER A 66 15.05 19.21 13.59
CA SER A 66 16.25 19.18 14.44
C SER A 66 17.35 20.08 13.85
N ASN A 67 18.46 20.27 14.59
CA ASN A 67 19.55 21.17 14.20
C ASN A 67 19.94 21.01 12.71
N ASP A 68 19.76 22.08 11.94
CA ASP A 68 20.02 22.13 10.50
C ASP A 68 21.44 21.69 10.14
N GLU A 69 22.45 22.00 10.96
CA GLU A 69 23.84 21.61 10.70
C GLU A 69 24.04 20.10 10.77
N TYR A 70 23.40 19.45 11.75
CA TYR A 70 23.48 18.00 11.92
C TYR A 70 22.79 17.26 10.77
N LEU A 71 21.59 17.71 10.38
CA LEU A 71 20.90 17.14 9.22
C LEU A 71 21.69 17.32 7.93
N LYS A 72 22.33 18.50 7.75
CA LYS A 72 23.26 18.73 6.64
C LYS A 72 24.43 17.79 6.65
N GLU A 73 25.06 17.56 7.80
CA GLU A 73 26.17 16.62 7.91
C GLU A 73 25.74 15.19 7.53
N ILE A 74 24.60 14.72 8.04
CA ILE A 74 24.07 13.39 7.74
C ILE A 74 23.77 13.23 6.25
N ILE A 75 23.08 14.19 5.64
CA ILE A 75 22.74 14.11 4.21
C ILE A 75 24.01 14.25 3.35
N ASN A 76 24.92 15.17 3.66
CA ASN A 76 26.16 15.36 2.90
C ASN A 76 27.11 14.16 2.94
N SER A 77 27.04 13.35 3.99
CA SER A 77 27.83 12.12 4.13
C SER A 77 27.09 10.88 3.64
N SER A 78 25.85 11.01 3.15
CA SER A 78 25.09 9.90 2.58
C SER A 78 25.48 9.63 1.12
N ASP A 79 25.38 8.37 0.72
CA ASP A 79 25.58 7.98 -0.68
C ASP A 79 24.31 8.36 -1.49
N ILE A 80 23.14 8.01 -0.94
CA ILE A 80 21.84 8.13 -1.60
C ILE A 80 20.83 8.80 -0.67
N CYS A 81 20.07 9.75 -1.23
CA CYS A 81 18.91 10.37 -0.59
C CYS A 81 17.64 10.08 -1.41
N ILE A 82 16.72 9.31 -0.82
CA ILE A 82 15.44 8.92 -1.38
C ILE A 82 14.37 9.85 -0.79
N VAL A 83 13.80 10.70 -1.64
CA VAL A 83 12.73 11.62 -1.25
C VAL A 83 11.37 11.00 -1.53
N ILE A 84 10.47 11.07 -0.56
CA ILE A 84 9.16 10.43 -0.64
C ILE A 84 8.13 11.38 -1.25
N ALA A 85 7.73 11.08 -2.48
CA ALA A 85 6.56 11.63 -3.17
C ALA A 85 6.41 13.17 -3.26
N LEU A 86 7.50 13.92 -3.05
CA LEU A 86 7.55 15.40 -3.04
C LEU A 86 8.60 15.94 -4.03
N PRO A 87 8.28 15.98 -5.34
CA PRO A 87 9.24 16.34 -6.39
C PRO A 87 9.79 17.77 -6.29
N SER A 88 9.03 18.72 -5.72
CA SER A 88 9.44 20.13 -5.60
C SER A 88 10.61 20.38 -4.67
N LEU A 89 10.91 19.44 -3.75
CA LEU A 89 11.94 19.64 -2.73
C LEU A 89 13.37 19.54 -3.26
N VAL A 90 13.58 18.90 -4.42
CA VAL A 90 14.93 18.58 -4.90
C VAL A 90 15.82 19.80 -5.07
N ASN A 91 15.28 20.92 -5.55
CA ASN A 91 16.07 22.13 -5.76
C ASN A 91 16.52 22.73 -4.43
N GLY A 92 15.62 22.76 -3.43
CA GLY A 92 15.95 23.20 -2.08
C GLY A 92 17.00 22.28 -1.44
N LEU A 93 16.81 20.96 -1.52
CA LEU A 93 17.76 20.00 -0.98
C LEU A 93 19.13 20.11 -1.68
N LYS A 94 19.19 20.11 -3.01
CA LYS A 94 20.46 20.25 -3.76
C LYS A 94 21.17 21.59 -3.50
N SER A 95 20.45 22.65 -3.14
CA SER A 95 21.08 23.91 -2.74
C SER A 95 21.75 23.87 -1.35
N LEU A 96 21.29 22.95 -0.49
CA LEU A 96 21.77 22.81 0.89
C LEU A 96 22.88 21.76 1.05
N PHE A 97 23.05 20.87 0.07
CA PHE A 97 23.93 19.71 0.16
C PHE A 97 24.95 19.64 -0.98
N THR A 98 26.09 19.01 -0.73
CA THR A 98 27.18 18.86 -1.70
C THR A 98 26.75 17.99 -2.89
N GLY A 99 27.36 18.22 -4.06
CA GLY A 99 27.04 17.50 -5.29
C GLY A 99 27.44 16.01 -5.34
N LYS A 100 27.86 15.42 -4.22
CA LYS A 100 28.22 13.99 -4.13
C LYS A 100 27.00 13.07 -3.92
N VAL A 101 25.97 13.57 -3.26
CA VAL A 101 24.77 12.80 -2.91
C VAL A 101 23.87 12.62 -4.14
N LYS A 102 23.37 11.40 -4.36
CA LYS A 102 22.38 11.13 -5.42
C LYS A 102 20.97 11.23 -4.89
N PHE A 103 20.12 11.94 -5.62
CA PHE A 103 18.73 12.17 -5.23
C PHE A 103 17.78 11.34 -6.09
N PHE A 104 17.04 10.45 -5.44
CA PHE A 104 16.00 9.64 -6.06
C PHE A 104 14.62 10.07 -5.55
N LEU A 105 13.66 10.21 -6.45
CA LEU A 105 12.26 10.40 -6.08
C LEU A 105 11.57 9.03 -6.03
N TRP A 106 11.19 8.56 -4.84
CA TRP A 106 10.31 7.41 -4.72
C TRP A 106 8.85 7.88 -4.69
N CYS A 107 8.15 7.70 -5.81
CA CYS A 107 6.80 8.22 -6.00
C CYS A 107 5.76 7.12 -5.79
N GLN A 108 4.93 7.28 -4.76
CA GLN A 108 3.79 6.40 -4.48
C GLN A 108 2.44 7.00 -4.91
N HIS A 109 2.41 8.31 -5.19
CA HIS A 109 1.22 9.04 -5.63
C HIS A 109 0.86 8.77 -7.10
N SER A 110 -0.42 8.93 -7.42
CA SER A 110 -0.88 8.91 -8.82
C SER A 110 -0.48 10.21 -9.52
N TYR A 111 -0.31 10.17 -10.84
CA TYR A 111 0.18 11.27 -11.67
C TYR A 111 -0.65 12.56 -11.58
N ASN A 112 -1.91 12.47 -11.15
CA ASN A 112 -2.85 13.58 -11.09
C ASN A 112 -2.89 14.31 -9.73
N GLN A 113 -1.96 14.00 -8.81
CA GLN A 113 -1.91 14.66 -7.51
C GLN A 113 -1.25 16.04 -7.63
N PRO A 114 -1.79 17.10 -6.98
CA PRO A 114 -1.25 18.46 -7.08
C PRO A 114 0.23 18.58 -6.70
N VAL A 115 0.68 17.76 -5.74
CA VAL A 115 2.08 17.70 -5.30
C VAL A 115 3.07 17.36 -6.43
N LEU A 116 2.59 16.80 -7.54
CA LEU A 116 3.40 16.40 -8.69
C LEU A 116 3.48 17.45 -9.80
N GLU A 117 2.76 18.58 -9.70
CA GLU A 117 2.76 19.62 -10.74
C GLU A 117 4.16 20.15 -11.04
N SER A 118 5.08 20.14 -10.06
CA SER A 118 6.46 20.56 -10.28
C SER A 118 7.22 19.70 -11.29
N LEU A 119 6.76 18.47 -11.58
CA LEU A 119 7.34 17.61 -12.63
C LEU A 119 7.05 18.10 -14.06
N TYR A 120 6.15 19.07 -14.26
CA TYR A 120 6.06 19.76 -15.55
C TYR A 120 7.29 20.63 -15.83
N SER A 121 8.00 21.08 -14.79
CA SER A 121 9.24 21.84 -14.95
C SER A 121 10.39 20.95 -15.41
N SER A 122 11.02 21.33 -16.53
CA SER A 122 12.22 20.66 -17.02
C SER A 122 13.42 20.79 -16.08
N GLU A 123 13.47 21.87 -15.29
CA GLU A 123 14.52 22.07 -14.29
C GLU A 123 14.38 21.04 -13.17
N VAL A 124 13.20 20.95 -12.56
CA VAL A 124 12.91 19.96 -11.49
C VAL A 124 13.18 18.55 -12.00
N LYS A 125 12.76 18.25 -13.24
CA LYS A 125 12.98 16.92 -13.81
C LYS A 125 14.48 16.56 -13.95
N LYS A 126 15.31 17.51 -14.35
CA LYS A 126 16.75 17.32 -14.52
C LYS A 126 17.49 17.27 -13.18
N SER A 127 16.93 17.86 -12.13
CA SER A 127 17.48 17.83 -10.79
C SER A 127 17.43 16.45 -10.13
N TRP A 128 16.62 15.50 -10.59
CA TRP A 128 16.59 14.13 -10.06
C TRP A 128 17.60 13.22 -10.76
N ASP A 129 18.30 12.40 -9.99
CA ASP A 129 19.23 11.38 -10.49
C ASP A 129 18.45 10.12 -10.93
N GLY A 130 17.31 9.83 -10.31
CA GLY A 130 16.39 8.77 -10.72
C GLY A 130 14.99 8.88 -10.12
N TYR A 131 14.05 8.15 -10.74
CA TYR A 131 12.65 8.07 -10.33
C TYR A 131 12.28 6.61 -10.06
N ILE A 132 11.77 6.34 -8.88
CA ILE A 132 11.38 4.99 -8.45
C ILE A 132 9.85 4.95 -8.38
N PHE A 133 9.26 4.02 -9.14
CA PHE A 133 7.81 3.80 -9.20
C PHE A 133 7.43 2.43 -8.63
N VAL A 134 6.20 2.32 -8.13
CA VAL A 134 5.73 1.08 -7.48
C VAL A 134 5.03 0.10 -8.42
N SER A 135 4.92 0.45 -9.70
CA SER A 135 4.31 -0.40 -10.72
C SER A 135 4.66 0.04 -12.15
N ASN A 136 4.54 -0.86 -13.13
CA ASN A 136 4.80 -0.51 -14.52
C ASN A 136 3.74 0.47 -15.03
N TRP A 137 2.48 0.27 -14.67
CA TRP A 137 1.39 1.17 -15.02
C TRP A 137 1.69 2.60 -14.57
N GLN A 138 2.13 2.77 -13.32
CA GLN A 138 2.46 4.09 -12.79
C GLN A 138 3.62 4.72 -13.55
N ARG A 139 4.74 3.99 -13.74
CA ARG A 139 5.89 4.50 -14.52
C ARG A 139 5.46 4.97 -15.90
N ASP A 140 4.69 4.15 -16.61
CA ASP A 140 4.30 4.42 -17.99
C ASP A 140 3.37 5.65 -18.06
N LYS A 141 2.47 5.82 -17.08
CA LYS A 141 1.67 7.05 -16.92
C LYS A 141 2.54 8.28 -16.67
N PHE A 142 3.51 8.20 -15.77
CA PHE A 142 4.40 9.32 -15.48
C PHE A 142 5.29 9.69 -16.68
N CYS A 143 5.81 8.69 -17.39
CA CYS A 143 6.56 8.92 -18.64
C CYS A 143 5.67 9.61 -19.68
N SER A 144 4.41 9.19 -19.83
CA SER A 144 3.48 9.79 -20.78
C SER A 144 3.04 11.21 -20.41
N VAL A 145 2.79 11.49 -19.12
CA VAL A 145 2.23 12.78 -18.67
C VAL A 145 3.32 13.84 -18.49
N PHE A 146 4.46 13.46 -17.90
CA PHE A 146 5.53 14.40 -17.56
C PHE A 146 6.72 14.34 -18.51
N ALA A 147 6.71 13.45 -19.51
CA ALA A 147 7.81 13.20 -20.42
C ALA A 147 9.13 12.90 -19.65
N LEU A 148 9.06 11.97 -18.70
CA LEU A 148 10.25 11.49 -17.99
C LEU A 148 11.10 10.58 -18.89
N GLU A 149 12.42 10.70 -18.75
CA GLU A 149 13.37 9.87 -19.47
C GLU A 149 13.36 8.44 -18.91
N LYS A 150 12.94 7.46 -19.73
CA LYS A 150 12.69 6.08 -19.27
C LYS A 150 13.93 5.40 -18.67
N ASN A 151 15.14 5.74 -19.13
CA ASN A 151 16.41 5.24 -18.58
C ASN A 151 16.73 5.76 -17.17
N LYS A 152 16.03 6.79 -16.68
CA LYS A 152 16.10 7.27 -15.30
C LYS A 152 14.96 6.76 -14.43
N THR A 153 14.14 5.85 -14.94
CA THR A 153 12.97 5.33 -14.23
C THR A 153 13.15 3.87 -13.85
N PHE A 154 12.83 3.55 -12.61
CA PHE A 154 13.02 2.24 -12.01
C PHE A 154 11.72 1.75 -11.39
N ILE A 155 11.54 0.44 -11.31
CA ILE A 155 10.39 -0.18 -10.66
C ILE A 155 10.85 -0.82 -9.35
N LEU A 156 10.33 -0.32 -8.24
CA LEU A 156 10.44 -0.94 -6.93
C LEU A 156 9.03 -1.14 -6.38
N ARG A 157 8.45 -2.33 -6.63
CA ARG A 157 7.08 -2.60 -6.17
C ARG A 157 7.01 -2.62 -4.65
N ASN A 158 5.85 -2.29 -4.10
CA ASN A 158 5.58 -2.51 -2.68
C ASN A 158 5.53 -4.01 -2.35
N ALA A 159 5.68 -4.30 -1.06
CA ALA A 159 5.58 -5.62 -0.45
C ALA A 159 4.51 -5.64 0.65
N ILE A 160 4.22 -6.83 1.18
CA ILE A 160 3.23 -7.06 2.23
C ILE A 160 3.80 -6.79 3.63
N SER A 161 2.94 -6.48 4.61
CA SER A 161 3.33 -6.38 6.02
C SER A 161 4.08 -7.64 6.51
N PRO A 162 5.19 -7.50 7.26
CA PRO A 162 5.90 -8.63 7.85
C PRO A 162 5.04 -9.51 8.78
N LEU A 163 3.94 -8.98 9.32
CA LEU A 163 2.99 -9.76 10.12
C LEU A 163 2.28 -10.85 9.31
N ILE A 164 2.26 -10.74 7.99
CA ILE A 164 1.61 -11.72 7.11
C ILE A 164 2.55 -12.89 6.78
N TYR A 165 3.87 -12.72 6.91
CA TYR A 165 4.86 -13.74 6.53
C TYR A 165 4.63 -15.09 7.20
N ASN A 166 4.20 -15.05 8.47
CA ASN A 166 3.93 -16.23 9.28
C ASN A 166 2.46 -16.31 9.68
N LEU A 167 1.55 -15.78 8.85
CA LEU A 167 0.12 -15.78 9.18
C LEU A 167 -0.46 -17.20 9.26
N PHE A 168 0.10 -18.14 8.50
CA PHE A 168 -0.26 -19.55 8.52
C PHE A 168 0.97 -20.43 8.69
N ASP A 169 0.88 -21.45 9.54
CA ASP A 169 1.90 -22.48 9.58
C ASP A 169 1.92 -23.28 8.26
N LYS A 170 3.07 -23.88 7.92
CA LYS A 170 3.24 -24.69 6.71
C LYS A 170 2.24 -25.85 6.59
N LYS A 171 1.81 -26.41 7.73
CA LYS A 171 0.85 -27.52 7.81
C LYS A 171 -0.57 -27.06 8.13
N GLU A 172 -0.80 -25.79 8.43
CA GLU A 172 -2.14 -25.26 8.71
C GLU A 172 -2.99 -25.33 7.44
N SER A 173 -4.27 -25.65 7.56
CA SER A 173 -5.19 -25.52 6.43
C SER A 173 -5.68 -24.07 6.36
N ILE A 174 -5.29 -23.38 5.29
CA ILE A 174 -5.77 -22.02 5.00
C ILE A 174 -7.28 -22.06 4.76
N SER A 175 -7.78 -23.05 4.00
CA SER A 175 -9.21 -23.12 3.67
C SER A 175 -10.08 -23.24 4.92
N LYS A 176 -9.66 -24.01 5.94
CA LYS A 176 -10.36 -24.08 7.22
C LYS A 176 -10.45 -22.72 7.89
N SER A 177 -9.34 -22.00 8.00
CA SER A 177 -9.29 -20.65 8.59
C SER A 177 -10.21 -19.66 7.85
N LYS A 178 -10.31 -19.77 6.52
CA LYS A 178 -11.18 -18.93 5.67
C LYS A 178 -12.65 -19.26 5.72
N LYS A 179 -13.01 -20.46 6.17
CA LYS A 179 -14.40 -20.92 6.31
C LYS A 179 -14.94 -20.71 7.74
N LEU A 180 -14.10 -20.28 8.68
CA LEU A 180 -14.50 -20.04 10.07
C LEU A 180 -15.59 -18.98 10.20
N GLU A 181 -15.44 -17.89 9.44
CA GLU A 181 -16.41 -16.80 9.43
C GLU A 181 -16.91 -16.64 7.99
N ASP A 182 -18.24 -16.59 7.79
CA ASP A 182 -18.86 -16.22 6.52
C ASP A 182 -18.66 -14.71 6.26
N THR A 183 -17.41 -14.25 6.21
CA THR A 183 -17.02 -12.84 6.21
C THR A 183 -16.33 -12.48 4.90
N ILE A 184 -16.83 -11.43 4.25
CA ILE A 184 -16.12 -10.65 3.25
C ILE A 184 -15.72 -9.31 3.87
N PHE A 185 -14.76 -8.61 3.29
CA PHE A 185 -14.27 -7.37 3.89
C PHE A 185 -13.86 -6.31 2.86
N TYR A 186 -13.72 -5.09 3.35
CA TYR A 186 -13.14 -3.94 2.65
C TYR A 186 -12.11 -3.29 3.57
N SER A 187 -10.92 -2.96 3.06
CA SER A 187 -9.79 -2.45 3.89
C SER A 187 -8.99 -1.34 3.20
N SER A 188 -9.69 -0.32 2.70
CA SER A 188 -9.11 0.82 1.98
C SER A 188 -9.79 2.12 2.41
N THR A 189 -9.31 3.26 1.92
CA THR A 189 -9.97 4.55 2.19
C THR A 189 -11.32 4.66 1.48
N PRO A 190 -12.27 5.45 2.00
CA PRO A 190 -13.67 5.43 1.54
C PRO A 190 -13.84 5.79 0.06
N PHE A 191 -13.06 6.75 -0.44
CA PHE A 191 -13.15 7.23 -1.84
C PHE A 191 -12.70 6.21 -2.89
N ARG A 192 -12.26 5.01 -2.47
CA ARG A 192 -11.85 3.92 -3.34
C ARG A 192 -12.97 2.89 -3.53
N GLY A 193 -14.21 3.38 -3.67
CA GLY A 193 -15.37 2.57 -4.00
C GLY A 193 -16.15 2.00 -2.81
N LEU A 194 -15.98 2.53 -1.60
CA LEU A 194 -16.81 2.11 -0.46
C LEU A 194 -18.29 2.45 -0.70
N ASP A 195 -18.57 3.58 -1.32
CA ASP A 195 -19.90 3.99 -1.78
C ASP A 195 -20.54 2.94 -2.71
N ILE A 196 -19.76 2.45 -3.68
CA ILE A 196 -20.20 1.39 -4.61
C ILE A 196 -20.48 0.10 -3.83
N LEU A 197 -19.61 -0.28 -2.89
CA LEU A 197 -19.77 -1.51 -2.11
C LEU A 197 -21.03 -1.47 -1.24
N ILE A 198 -21.27 -0.35 -0.56
CA ILE A 198 -22.47 -0.12 0.27
C ILE A 198 -23.73 -0.26 -0.59
N ASP A 199 -23.74 0.33 -1.78
CA ASP A 199 -24.88 0.26 -2.70
C ASP A 199 -25.19 -1.19 -3.16
N VAL A 200 -24.16 -2.00 -3.45
CA VAL A 200 -24.38 -3.38 -3.94
C VAL A 200 -24.55 -4.41 -2.81
N PHE A 201 -24.12 -4.13 -1.58
CA PHE A 201 -24.11 -5.11 -0.50
C PHE A 201 -25.50 -5.68 -0.16
N PRO A 202 -26.61 -4.93 -0.14
CA PRO A 202 -27.95 -5.50 0.07
C PRO A 202 -28.28 -6.61 -0.94
N SER A 203 -27.86 -6.45 -2.19
CA SER A 203 -28.04 -7.46 -3.25
C SER A 203 -27.14 -8.68 -3.05
N ILE A 204 -25.89 -8.48 -2.61
CA ILE A 204 -24.98 -9.57 -2.22
C ILE A 204 -25.58 -10.35 -1.05
N LYS A 205 -26.04 -9.66 0.00
CA LYS A 205 -26.65 -10.27 1.19
C LYS A 205 -27.92 -11.04 0.86
N LYS A 206 -28.74 -10.56 -0.07
CA LYS A 206 -29.92 -11.29 -0.57
C LYS A 206 -29.53 -12.62 -1.24
N LYS A 207 -28.47 -12.64 -2.05
CA LYS A 207 -27.95 -13.87 -2.67
C LYS A 207 -27.24 -14.79 -1.66
N LEU A 208 -26.57 -14.18 -0.67
CA LEU A 208 -25.73 -14.85 0.32
C LEU A 208 -26.20 -14.50 1.76
N PRO A 209 -27.34 -15.05 2.24
CA PRO A 209 -27.95 -14.59 3.50
C PRO A 209 -27.06 -14.68 4.74
N LYS A 210 -26.09 -15.59 4.76
CA LYS A 210 -25.16 -15.78 5.88
C LYS A 210 -23.96 -14.83 5.86
N VAL A 211 -23.65 -14.20 4.73
CA VAL A 211 -22.43 -13.40 4.58
C VAL A 211 -22.48 -12.15 5.46
N LYS A 212 -21.38 -11.82 6.11
CA LYS A 212 -21.15 -10.55 6.82
C LYS A 212 -20.12 -9.74 6.08
N LEU A 213 -20.28 -8.42 6.07
CA LEU A 213 -19.28 -7.50 5.55
C LEU A 213 -18.59 -6.79 6.71
N LYS A 214 -17.26 -6.94 6.83
CA LYS A 214 -16.44 -6.13 7.73
C LYS A 214 -15.82 -4.95 6.96
N VAL A 215 -16.02 -3.73 7.45
CA VAL A 215 -15.52 -2.51 6.80
C VAL A 215 -14.42 -1.88 7.67
N PHE A 216 -13.19 -2.03 7.20
CA PHE A 216 -12.00 -1.41 7.78
C PHE A 216 -11.62 -0.16 6.98
N SER A 217 -12.33 0.94 7.19
CA SER A 217 -12.14 2.17 6.39
C SER A 217 -12.31 3.40 7.25
N CYS A 218 -11.30 4.27 7.28
CA CYS A 218 -11.49 5.68 7.57
C CYS A 218 -10.30 6.50 7.07
N LEU A 219 -10.37 7.84 7.19
CA LEU A 219 -9.25 8.72 6.84
C LEU A 219 -8.20 8.88 7.96
N LYS A 220 -8.29 8.15 9.08
CA LYS A 220 -7.26 8.16 10.13
C LYS A 220 -5.88 7.71 9.65
N THR A 221 -5.80 6.88 8.62
CA THR A 221 -4.53 6.51 7.97
C THR A 221 -3.79 7.70 7.36
N TYR A 222 -4.50 8.81 7.10
CA TYR A 222 -3.97 10.10 6.68
C TYR A 222 -4.02 11.15 7.80
N GLN A 223 -4.19 10.73 9.06
CA GLN A 223 -4.28 11.61 10.23
C GLN A 223 -5.39 12.67 10.13
N ILE A 224 -6.45 12.37 9.37
CA ILE A 224 -7.64 13.22 9.30
C ILE A 224 -8.59 12.81 10.41
N ASP A 225 -8.88 13.77 11.30
CA ASP A 225 -9.85 13.60 12.38
C ASP A 225 -11.28 13.45 11.86
N LYS A 226 -12.13 12.78 12.66
CA LYS A 226 -13.51 12.46 12.30
C LYS A 226 -14.33 13.71 11.93
N ASP A 227 -14.07 14.85 12.57
CA ASP A 227 -14.79 16.10 12.33
C ASP A 227 -14.44 16.73 10.98
N ASN A 228 -13.31 16.34 10.37
CA ASN A 228 -12.85 16.77 9.07
C ASN A 228 -13.03 15.69 7.98
N ASP A 229 -13.64 14.54 8.32
CA ASP A 229 -13.87 13.43 7.40
C ASP A 229 -15.17 13.60 6.62
N ASN A 230 -15.05 14.05 5.36
CA ASN A 230 -16.17 14.25 4.44
C ASN A 230 -16.91 12.96 4.04
N TYR A 231 -16.44 11.77 4.47
CA TYR A 231 -17.06 10.47 4.20
C TYR A 231 -17.81 9.89 5.39
N LEU A 232 -18.02 10.67 6.47
CA LEU A 232 -18.76 10.23 7.65
C LEU A 232 -20.14 9.64 7.32
N TYR A 233 -20.80 10.13 6.27
CA TYR A 233 -22.09 9.62 5.80
C TYR A 233 -22.02 8.17 5.29
N LEU A 234 -20.89 7.72 4.72
CA LEU A 234 -20.70 6.33 4.31
C LEU A 234 -20.54 5.42 5.52
N TYR A 235 -19.82 5.86 6.55
CA TYR A 235 -19.64 5.08 7.78
C TYR A 235 -20.96 4.90 8.51
N LYS A 236 -21.76 5.96 8.62
CA LYS A 236 -23.12 5.89 9.19
C LYS A 236 -24.03 4.93 8.42
N GLN A 237 -23.90 4.89 7.08
CA GLN A 237 -24.62 3.90 6.28
C GLN A 237 -24.16 2.48 6.58
N CYS A 238 -22.86 2.23 6.71
CA CYS A 238 -22.35 0.93 7.15
C CYS A 238 -22.89 0.53 8.53
N GLU A 239 -22.85 1.44 9.51
CA GLU A 239 -23.34 1.21 10.87
C GLU A 239 -24.84 0.87 10.92
N ALA A 240 -25.65 1.48 10.04
CA ALA A 240 -27.08 1.23 9.95
C ALA A 240 -27.45 -0.01 9.11
N MET A 241 -26.51 -0.59 8.37
CA MET A 241 -26.80 -1.63 7.38
C MET A 241 -26.74 -3.03 7.99
N ASN A 242 -27.85 -3.77 7.87
CA ASN A 242 -27.92 -5.15 8.35
C ASN A 242 -26.86 -6.05 7.69
N GLY A 243 -26.09 -6.75 8.52
CA GLY A 243 -25.02 -7.65 8.07
C GLY A 243 -23.70 -6.95 7.76
N VAL A 244 -23.57 -5.65 8.05
CA VAL A 244 -22.33 -4.89 7.98
C VAL A 244 -21.82 -4.61 9.40
N GLU A 245 -20.51 -4.77 9.58
CA GLU A 245 -19.78 -4.40 10.79
C GLU A 245 -18.73 -3.35 10.40
N TYR A 246 -18.96 -2.10 10.82
CA TYR A 246 -18.01 -1.01 10.61
C TYR A 246 -17.02 -0.93 11.77
N ILE A 247 -15.72 -0.97 11.45
CA ILE A 247 -14.64 -1.06 12.45
C ILE A 247 -13.73 0.18 12.42
N GLY A 248 -13.65 0.87 11.26
CA GLY A 248 -12.71 1.97 11.04
C GLY A 248 -11.32 1.48 10.63
N SER A 249 -10.28 2.30 10.79
CA SER A 249 -8.91 1.87 10.46
C SER A 249 -8.23 1.21 11.65
N LEU A 250 -7.49 0.14 11.38
CA LEU A 250 -6.73 -0.64 12.34
C LEU A 250 -5.22 -0.54 12.09
N SER A 251 -4.41 -0.82 13.12
CA SER A 251 -3.00 -1.15 12.91
C SER A 251 -2.85 -2.48 12.18
N GLN A 252 -1.68 -2.76 11.62
CA GLN A 252 -1.42 -4.04 10.96
C GLN A 252 -1.50 -5.22 11.94
N SER A 253 -1.13 -5.03 13.21
CA SER A 253 -1.25 -6.05 14.26
C SER A 253 -2.69 -6.45 14.55
N GLU A 254 -3.61 -5.49 14.47
CA GLU A 254 -5.04 -5.73 14.68
C GLU A 254 -5.71 -6.24 13.40
N LEU A 255 -5.29 -5.77 12.22
CA LEU A 255 -5.88 -6.15 10.94
C LEU A 255 -5.54 -7.59 10.53
N ALA A 256 -4.30 -8.05 10.72
CA ALA A 256 -3.86 -9.36 10.25
C ALA A 256 -4.71 -10.55 10.78
N PRO A 257 -5.11 -10.59 12.07
CA PRO A 257 -6.05 -11.61 12.57
C PRO A 257 -7.42 -11.60 11.88
N HIS A 258 -7.92 -10.43 11.46
CA HIS A 258 -9.15 -10.34 10.67
C HIS A 258 -8.95 -10.88 9.27
N LEU A 259 -7.85 -10.52 8.61
CA LEU A 259 -7.51 -11.03 7.28
C LEU A 259 -7.38 -12.55 7.31
N LYS A 260 -6.75 -13.15 8.33
CA LYS A 260 -6.61 -14.61 8.48
C LYS A 260 -7.95 -15.35 8.36
N LYS A 261 -9.03 -14.77 8.89
CA LYS A 261 -10.36 -15.39 8.94
C LYS A 261 -11.28 -15.01 7.78
N ALA A 262 -11.11 -13.82 7.21
CA ALA A 262 -11.97 -13.35 6.13
C ALA A 262 -11.71 -14.08 4.81
N SER A 263 -12.77 -14.31 4.04
CA SER A 263 -12.73 -15.10 2.80
C SER A 263 -12.41 -14.27 1.56
N ILE A 264 -13.04 -13.10 1.40
CA ILE A 264 -12.97 -12.30 0.18
C ILE A 264 -12.76 -10.81 0.52
N LEU A 265 -11.76 -10.18 -0.09
CA LEU A 265 -11.70 -8.72 -0.21
C LEU A 265 -12.66 -8.29 -1.33
N ALA A 266 -13.75 -7.63 -0.95
CA ALA A 266 -14.73 -7.06 -1.87
C ALA A 266 -14.35 -5.60 -2.14
N TYR A 267 -13.65 -5.35 -3.24
CA TYR A 267 -13.02 -4.06 -3.51
C TYR A 267 -13.43 -3.50 -4.87
N PRO A 268 -14.64 -2.95 -5.02
CA PRO A 268 -15.13 -2.50 -6.34
C PRO A 268 -14.32 -1.34 -6.94
N ASN A 269 -13.45 -0.71 -6.15
CA ASN A 269 -12.44 0.28 -6.52
C ASN A 269 -12.71 1.15 -7.75
N SER A 270 -13.01 2.41 -7.49
CA SER A 270 -13.17 3.48 -8.48
C SER A 270 -11.92 4.34 -8.70
N PHE A 271 -10.81 4.04 -8.01
CA PHE A 271 -9.57 4.80 -8.07
C PHE A 271 -8.50 4.09 -8.92
N GLU A 272 -7.75 4.82 -9.74
CA GLU A 272 -6.60 4.24 -10.45
C GLU A 272 -5.45 3.96 -9.48
N GLU A 273 -5.39 2.72 -8.98
CA GLU A 273 -4.35 2.30 -8.03
C GLU A 273 -2.96 2.40 -8.63
N THR A 274 -2.00 2.97 -7.89
CA THR A 274 -0.59 2.94 -8.29
C THR A 274 0.07 1.61 -7.95
N SER A 275 -0.43 0.92 -6.92
CA SER A 275 0.03 -0.42 -6.51
C SER A 275 -1.08 -1.17 -5.79
N CYS A 276 -1.62 -0.64 -4.69
CA CYS A 276 -2.60 -1.29 -3.80
C CYS A 276 -2.02 -2.39 -2.88
N ILE A 277 -1.41 -1.97 -1.76
CA ILE A 277 -0.92 -2.89 -0.73
C ILE A 277 -2.05 -3.77 -0.16
N SER A 278 -3.25 -3.22 0.03
CA SER A 278 -4.40 -3.97 0.55
C SER A 278 -4.74 -5.22 -0.28
N VAL A 279 -4.60 -5.16 -1.62
CA VAL A 279 -4.83 -6.32 -2.49
C VAL A 279 -3.73 -7.38 -2.32
N MET A 280 -2.46 -6.96 -2.25
CA MET A 280 -1.35 -7.89 -2.01
C MET A 280 -1.49 -8.56 -0.64
N GLU A 281 -1.81 -7.80 0.41
CA GLU A 281 -2.00 -8.31 1.76
C GLU A 281 -3.19 -9.26 1.86
N ALA A 282 -4.31 -8.97 1.19
CA ALA A 282 -5.45 -9.87 1.12
C ALA A 282 -5.07 -11.20 0.45
N LEU A 283 -4.38 -11.16 -0.69
CA LEU A 283 -3.96 -12.36 -1.41
C LEU A 283 -2.93 -13.17 -0.62
N ALA A 284 -1.94 -12.51 -0.03
CA ALA A 284 -0.94 -13.14 0.84
C ALA A 284 -1.54 -13.68 2.15
N SER A 285 -2.67 -13.12 2.59
CA SER A 285 -3.42 -13.64 3.72
C SER A 285 -4.34 -14.80 3.33
N GLY A 286 -4.34 -15.27 2.07
CA GLY A 286 -5.20 -16.37 1.62
C GLY A 286 -6.66 -15.97 1.40
N CYS A 287 -6.96 -14.69 1.23
CA CYS A 287 -8.27 -14.22 0.79
C CYS A 287 -8.36 -14.29 -0.74
N ALA A 288 -9.55 -14.51 -1.28
CA ALA A 288 -9.81 -14.16 -2.67
C ALA A 288 -10.01 -12.63 -2.78
N VAL A 289 -9.82 -12.08 -3.98
CA VAL A 289 -10.03 -10.65 -4.26
C VAL A 289 -10.97 -10.52 -5.45
N VAL A 290 -12.01 -9.71 -5.30
CA VAL A 290 -12.87 -9.25 -6.40
C VAL A 290 -12.73 -7.74 -6.50
N THR A 291 -12.21 -7.24 -7.62
CA THR A 291 -11.87 -5.82 -7.79
C THR A 291 -12.02 -5.34 -9.23
N SER A 292 -11.89 -4.04 -9.49
CA SER A 292 -11.84 -3.48 -10.84
C SER A 292 -10.51 -3.77 -11.55
N GLU A 293 -10.42 -3.47 -12.84
CA GLU A 293 -9.16 -3.53 -13.62
C GLU A 293 -8.41 -2.18 -13.66
N LEU A 294 -8.74 -1.24 -12.76
CA LEU A 294 -8.17 0.11 -12.79
C LEU A 294 -6.72 0.16 -12.30
N GLY A 295 -5.92 0.96 -13.00
CA GLY A 295 -4.54 1.25 -12.61
C GLY A 295 -3.65 0.01 -12.64
N ALA A 296 -2.85 -0.14 -11.59
CA ALA A 296 -1.93 -1.25 -11.38
C ALA A 296 -2.61 -2.53 -10.85
N LEU A 297 -3.92 -2.54 -10.58
CA LEU A 297 -4.60 -3.71 -10.01
C LEU A 297 -4.37 -5.03 -10.80
N PRO A 298 -4.40 -5.04 -12.15
CA PRO A 298 -4.10 -6.24 -12.90
C PRO A 298 -2.69 -6.80 -12.61
N GLU A 299 -1.66 -5.95 -12.61
CA GLU A 299 -0.28 -6.40 -12.34
C GLU A 299 -0.05 -6.72 -10.85
N THR A 300 -0.63 -5.96 -9.93
CA THR A 300 -0.53 -6.21 -8.48
C THR A 300 -1.13 -7.56 -8.10
N SER A 301 -2.26 -7.92 -8.70
CA SER A 301 -2.93 -9.18 -8.40
C SER A 301 -2.19 -10.41 -8.92
N SER A 302 -1.23 -10.25 -9.83
CA SER A 302 -0.48 -11.35 -10.47
C SER A 302 -1.37 -12.47 -11.01
N GLY A 303 -2.58 -12.13 -11.48
CA GLY A 303 -3.56 -13.08 -12.01
C GLY A 303 -4.37 -13.86 -10.96
N PHE A 304 -4.19 -13.59 -9.67
CA PHE A 304 -4.94 -14.27 -8.60
C PHE A 304 -6.29 -13.61 -8.27
N ALA A 305 -6.48 -12.33 -8.61
CA ALA A 305 -7.74 -11.63 -8.38
C ALA A 305 -8.75 -11.84 -9.52
N SER A 306 -10.03 -11.81 -9.19
CA SER A 306 -11.10 -11.66 -10.17
C SER A 306 -11.27 -10.18 -10.53
N LEU A 307 -10.88 -9.82 -11.75
CA LEU A 307 -10.97 -8.46 -12.29
C LEU A 307 -12.31 -8.24 -13.00
N VAL A 308 -13.16 -7.40 -12.42
CA VAL A 308 -14.45 -7.00 -12.97
C VAL A 308 -14.22 -5.87 -13.97
N LYS A 309 -14.68 -6.08 -15.20
CA LYS A 309 -14.52 -5.13 -16.29
C LYS A 309 -15.59 -4.03 -16.30
N GLY A 310 -15.25 -2.90 -16.91
CA GLY A 310 -16.14 -1.77 -17.12
C GLY A 310 -16.00 -0.67 -16.06
N LYS A 311 -16.77 0.41 -16.22
CA LYS A 311 -16.67 1.60 -15.37
C LYS A 311 -17.22 1.31 -13.96
N PRO A 312 -16.41 1.40 -12.89
CA PRO A 312 -16.89 1.25 -11.52
C PRO A 312 -18.05 2.19 -11.22
N GLY A 313 -19.08 1.66 -10.56
CA GLY A 313 -20.31 2.40 -10.21
C GLY A 313 -21.39 2.43 -11.30
N SER A 314 -21.11 2.01 -12.53
CA SER A 314 -22.16 1.80 -13.54
C SER A 314 -23.05 0.60 -13.18
N ASP A 315 -24.30 0.60 -13.61
CA ASP A 315 -25.25 -0.48 -13.30
C ASP A 315 -24.75 -1.85 -13.78
N GLN A 316 -24.15 -1.89 -14.97
CA GLN A 316 -23.56 -3.12 -15.50
C GLN A 316 -22.37 -3.59 -14.66
N TYR A 317 -21.50 -2.68 -14.23
CA TYR A 317 -20.38 -3.03 -13.35
C TYR A 317 -20.87 -3.56 -12.00
N LYS A 318 -21.85 -2.89 -11.37
CA LYS A 318 -22.45 -3.31 -10.11
C LYS A 318 -23.03 -4.72 -10.21
N LYS A 319 -23.77 -5.00 -11.29
CA LYS A 319 -24.30 -6.35 -11.57
C LYS A 319 -23.18 -7.39 -11.70
N ASN A 320 -22.18 -7.10 -12.53
CA ASN A 320 -21.04 -8.00 -12.75
C ASN A 320 -20.25 -8.24 -11.45
N PHE A 321 -20.09 -7.21 -10.61
CA PHE A 321 -19.41 -7.29 -9.33
C PHE A 321 -20.16 -8.20 -8.35
N ILE A 322 -21.48 -8.05 -8.25
CA ILE A 322 -22.33 -8.93 -7.42
C ILE A 322 -22.23 -10.39 -7.90
N ASP A 323 -22.27 -10.61 -9.23
CA ASP A 323 -22.19 -11.95 -9.82
C ASP A 323 -20.81 -12.59 -9.58
N GLU A 324 -19.72 -11.82 -9.68
CA GLU A 324 -18.38 -12.33 -9.41
C GLU A 324 -18.14 -12.59 -7.91
N ILE A 325 -18.73 -11.79 -7.01
CA ILE A 325 -18.74 -12.09 -5.56
C ILE A 325 -19.45 -13.41 -5.28
N ASP A 326 -20.64 -13.63 -5.85
CA ASP A 326 -21.39 -14.90 -5.68
C ASP A 326 -20.59 -16.11 -6.20
N LYS A 327 -20.02 -15.98 -7.41
CA LYS A 327 -19.16 -17.02 -8.00
C LYS A 327 -17.93 -17.30 -7.14
N THR A 328 -17.26 -16.26 -6.65
CA THR A 328 -16.07 -16.39 -5.79
C THR A 328 -16.43 -17.03 -4.45
N TYR A 329 -17.55 -16.63 -3.85
CA TYR A 329 -18.03 -17.19 -2.59
C TYR A 329 -18.36 -18.67 -2.70
N LYS A 330 -18.92 -19.12 -3.82
CA LYS A 330 -19.18 -20.55 -4.08
C LYS A 330 -17.90 -21.40 -4.06
N LEU A 331 -16.74 -20.84 -4.42
CA LEU A 331 -15.46 -21.56 -4.28
C LEU A 331 -15.16 -21.91 -2.82
N PHE A 332 -15.50 -21.03 -1.88
CA PHE A 332 -15.35 -21.28 -0.44
C PHE A 332 -16.39 -22.27 0.12
N LYS A 333 -17.39 -22.66 -0.68
CA LYS A 333 -18.36 -23.72 -0.34
C LYS A 333 -18.09 -25.05 -1.04
N GLY A 334 -17.12 -25.08 -1.96
CA GLY A 334 -16.68 -26.29 -2.64
C GLY A 334 -15.67 -27.11 -1.83
N ASP A 335 -15.01 -28.02 -2.54
CA ASP A 335 -14.03 -28.98 -1.99
C ASP A 335 -12.89 -28.32 -1.19
N ASP A 336 -12.69 -28.80 0.03
CA ASP A 336 -11.71 -28.25 0.98
C ASP A 336 -10.27 -28.43 0.51
N CYS A 337 -9.93 -29.60 -0.04
CA CYS A 337 -8.58 -29.93 -0.46
C CYS A 337 -8.16 -29.10 -1.69
N PHE A 338 -9.06 -28.97 -2.66
CA PHE A 338 -8.84 -28.13 -3.83
C PHE A 338 -8.67 -26.66 -3.46
N LEU A 339 -9.57 -26.14 -2.62
CA LEU A 339 -9.50 -24.75 -2.17
C LEU A 339 -8.22 -24.49 -1.38
N ASP A 340 -7.85 -25.37 -0.46
CA ASP A 340 -6.64 -25.22 0.36
C ASP A 340 -5.39 -25.15 -0.52
N ARG A 341 -5.25 -26.08 -1.46
CA ARG A 341 -4.13 -26.06 -2.41
C ARG A 341 -4.09 -24.79 -3.25
N LYS A 342 -5.25 -24.32 -3.73
CA LYS A 342 -5.34 -23.07 -4.51
C LYS A 342 -4.88 -21.87 -3.68
N LEU A 343 -5.39 -21.74 -2.45
CA LEU A 343 -5.05 -20.64 -1.56
C LEU A 343 -3.58 -20.72 -1.13
N ARG A 344 -3.05 -21.93 -0.87
CA ARG A 344 -1.65 -22.14 -0.53
C ARG A 344 -0.72 -21.67 -1.65
N ASN A 345 -0.98 -22.07 -2.89
CA ASN A 345 -0.19 -21.61 -4.04
C ASN A 345 -0.19 -20.09 -4.19
N GLN A 346 -1.33 -19.44 -3.94
CA GLN A 346 -1.43 -17.99 -3.93
C GLN A 346 -0.61 -17.36 -2.80
N VAL A 347 -0.77 -17.83 -1.56
CA VAL A 347 -0.03 -17.32 -0.40
C VAL A 347 1.47 -17.46 -0.63
N ASP A 348 1.93 -18.64 -1.02
CA ASP A 348 3.35 -18.93 -1.24
C ASP A 348 3.94 -18.03 -2.35
N TYR A 349 3.18 -17.74 -3.41
CA TYR A 349 3.60 -16.79 -4.44
C TYR A 349 3.87 -15.39 -3.85
N PHE A 350 2.95 -14.84 -3.06
CA PHE A 350 3.13 -13.50 -2.49
C PHE A 350 4.21 -13.46 -1.39
N LEU A 351 4.35 -14.52 -0.60
CA LEU A 351 5.43 -14.60 0.39
C LEU A 351 6.81 -14.60 -0.29
N LEU A 352 6.95 -15.34 -1.39
CA LEU A 352 8.21 -15.43 -2.13
C LEU A 352 8.52 -14.14 -2.91
N ASN A 353 7.52 -13.53 -3.53
CA ASN A 353 7.73 -12.43 -4.49
C ASN A 353 7.51 -11.04 -3.89
N ASN A 354 6.72 -10.89 -2.82
CA ASN A 354 6.29 -9.60 -2.30
C ASN A 354 6.71 -9.38 -0.83
N ASN A 355 7.95 -9.70 -0.49
CA ASN A 355 8.55 -9.41 0.82
C ASN A 355 9.59 -8.27 0.75
N TRP A 356 9.83 -7.60 1.88
CA TRP A 356 10.70 -6.42 1.99
C TRP A 356 12.20 -6.71 1.94
N GLU A 357 12.65 -7.93 2.27
CA GLU A 357 14.05 -8.34 2.09
C GLU A 357 14.41 -8.27 0.59
N ARG A 358 13.55 -8.84 -0.25
CA ARG A 358 13.69 -8.75 -1.71
C ARG A 358 13.63 -7.30 -2.20
N ARG A 359 12.75 -6.46 -1.64
CA ARG A 359 12.67 -5.03 -2.02
C ARG A 359 13.92 -4.26 -1.62
N ALA A 360 14.52 -4.59 -0.49
CA ALA A 360 15.78 -4.00 -0.09
C ALA A 360 16.88 -4.38 -1.08
N GLN A 361 17.00 -5.65 -1.47
CA GLN A 361 17.95 -6.10 -2.50
C GLN A 361 17.73 -5.40 -3.86
N GLU A 362 16.48 -5.36 -4.35
CA GLU A 362 16.11 -4.69 -5.60
C GLU A 362 16.46 -3.19 -5.56
N LEU A 363 16.25 -2.52 -4.42
CA LEU A 363 16.64 -1.11 -4.27
C LEU A 363 18.15 -0.93 -4.31
N ILE A 364 18.93 -1.81 -3.65
CA ILE A 364 20.40 -1.76 -3.71
C ILE A 364 20.88 -1.94 -5.15
N GLU A 365 20.32 -2.89 -5.89
CA GLU A 365 20.64 -3.08 -7.32
C GLU A 365 20.36 -1.83 -8.15
N ILE A 366 19.29 -1.09 -7.85
CA ILE A 366 18.94 0.17 -8.54
C ILE A 366 19.96 1.27 -8.25
N ILE A 367 20.45 1.38 -7.01
CA ILE A 367 21.21 2.56 -6.55
C ILE A 367 22.71 2.32 -6.44
N GLN A 368 23.20 1.08 -6.49
CA GLN A 368 24.64 0.77 -6.31
C GLN A 368 25.53 1.30 -7.44
N ASP A 369 24.97 1.52 -8.63
CA ASP A 369 25.69 2.02 -9.81
C ASP A 369 25.74 3.56 -9.87
N TYR A 370 25.17 4.24 -8.86
CA TYR A 370 25.06 5.70 -8.75
C TYR A 370 25.91 6.25 -7.61
#